data_AF-N9EIG7-F1
#
_entry.id   AF-N9EIG7-F1
#
_cell.length_a   1.000
_cell.length_b   1.000
_cell.length_c   1.000
_cell.angle_alpha   90.00
_cell.angle_beta   90.00
_cell.angle_gamma   90.00
#
_symmetry.space_group_name_H-M   'P 1'
#
loop_
_entity.id
_entity.type
_entity.pdbx_description
1 polymer ?
#
loop_
_entity_poly.entity_id
_entity_poly.type
_entity_poly.pdbx_seq_one_letter_code
_entity_poly.pdbx_strand_id
1 'polypeptide(L)'
;MDEYNYWVSLYSIIFTLLIISLSLNSIIFFKGKINKILAFFVFTGIYSLILSYFFGKAFIGYAQQELLYKFIFDGYRHQLFHGNIYLILTCAILIILIIRLLIMKK
;
A
#
# COMPACT_ATOMS: atom_id res chain seq x y z
N MET A 1 2.56 27.21 -6.27
CA MET A 1 3.37 25.97 -6.11
C MET A 1 3.16 25.36 -4.73
N ASP A 2 3.08 26.18 -3.68
CA ASP A 2 2.95 25.70 -2.29
C ASP A 2 1.63 24.99 -2.00
N GLU A 3 0.51 25.51 -2.53
CA GLU A 3 -0.81 24.90 -2.37
C GLU A 3 -0.91 23.52 -3.06
N TYR A 4 -0.31 23.38 -4.25
CA TYR A 4 -0.22 22.09 -4.96
C TYR A 4 0.47 21.03 -4.09
N ASN A 5 1.66 21.37 -3.57
CA ASN A 5 2.48 20.47 -2.78
C ASN A 5 1.80 20.11 -1.45
N TYR A 6 1.07 21.06 -0.85
CA TYR A 6 0.25 20.81 0.32
C TYR A 6 -0.80 19.73 0.05
N TRP A 7 -1.59 19.87 -1.01
CA TRP A 7 -2.62 18.89 -1.36
C TRP A 7 -2.03 17.52 -1.68
N VAL A 8 -0.94 17.45 -2.45
CA VAL A 8 -0.23 16.19 -2.73
C VAL A 8 0.21 15.50 -1.43
N SER A 9 0.76 16.26 -0.49
CA SER A 9 1.21 15.73 0.80
C SER A 9 0.04 15.22 1.64
N LEU A 10 -1.08 15.96 1.68
CA LEU A 10 -2.29 15.55 2.39
C LEU A 10 -2.83 14.23 1.83
N TYR A 11 -2.94 14.11 0.50
CA TYR A 11 -3.41 12.87 -0.12
C TYR A 11 -2.45 11.70 0.10
N SER A 12 -1.14 11.93 0.08
CA SER A 12 -0.15 10.89 0.44
C SER A 12 -0.38 10.35 1.86
N ILE A 13 -0.65 11.22 2.82
CA ILE A 13 -0.97 10.83 4.20
C ILE A 13 -2.28 10.04 4.24
N ILE A 14 -3.31 10.50 3.54
CA ILE A 14 -4.61 9.81 3.46
C ILE A 14 -4.45 8.39 2.89
N PHE A 15 -3.72 8.23 1.78
CA PHE A 15 -3.46 6.91 1.20
C PHE A 15 -2.68 6.00 2.13
N THR A 16 -1.68 6.56 2.82
CA THR A 16 -0.89 5.82 3.82
C THR A 16 -1.78 5.32 4.96
N LEU A 17 -2.62 6.18 5.54
CA LEU A 17 -3.53 5.83 6.62
C LEU A 17 -4.58 4.81 6.18
N LEU A 18 -5.10 4.94 4.96
CA LEU A 18 -6.03 3.98 4.37
C LEU A 18 -5.40 2.59 4.29
N ILE A 19 -4.18 2.49 3.74
CA ILE A 19 -3.45 1.21 3.63
C ILE A 19 -3.19 0.61 5.01
N ILE A 20 -2.77 1.41 6.00
CA ILE A 20 -2.54 0.96 7.37
C ILE A 20 -3.85 0.44 7.98
N SER A 21 -4.95 1.17 7.86
CA SER A 21 -6.25 0.81 8.42
C SER A 21 -6.76 -0.52 7.85
N LEU A 22 -6.71 -0.68 6.52
CA LEU A 22 -7.11 -1.93 5.85
C LEU A 22 -6.22 -3.10 6.26
N SER A 23 -4.92 -2.86 6.40
CA SER A 23 -3.95 -3.89 6.81
C SER A 23 -4.18 -4.33 8.26
N LEU A 24 -4.44 -3.39 9.17
CA LEU A 24 -4.79 -3.69 10.57
C LEU A 24 -6.07 -4.51 10.68
N ASN A 25 -7.08 -4.22 9.86
CA ASN A 25 -8.31 -5.03 9.82
C ASN A 25 -8.05 -6.45 9.32
N SER A 26 -7.15 -6.62 8.35
CA SER A 26 -6.88 -7.93 7.74
C SER A 26 -6.02 -8.86 8.59
N ILE A 27 -5.23 -8.34 9.52
CA ILE A 27 -4.42 -9.18 10.43
C ILE A 27 -5.24 -9.81 11.57
N ILE A 28 -6.51 -9.44 11.76
CA ILE A 28 -7.37 -9.98 12.82
C ILE A 28 -7.49 -11.50 12.70
N PHE A 29 -7.44 -12.04 11.48
CA PHE A 29 -7.54 -13.48 11.20
C PHE A 29 -6.28 -14.28 11.55
N PHE A 30 -5.14 -13.64 11.86
CA PHE A 30 -3.88 -14.32 12.13
C PHE A 30 -3.65 -14.50 13.64
N LYS A 31 -3.30 -15.72 14.04
CA LYS A 31 -2.94 -16.04 15.44
C LYS A 31 -1.43 -15.87 15.66
N GLY A 32 -1.06 -15.30 16.82
CA GLY A 32 0.32 -15.09 17.24
C GLY A 32 0.88 -13.71 16.83
N LYS A 33 1.61 -13.06 17.76
CA LYS A 33 2.12 -11.69 17.58
C LYS A 33 2.99 -11.56 16.33
N ILE A 34 3.89 -12.51 16.08
CA ILE A 34 4.82 -12.43 14.97
C ILE A 34 4.11 -12.64 13.62
N ASN A 35 3.16 -13.58 13.54
CA ASN A 35 2.37 -13.78 12.33
C ASN A 35 1.52 -12.55 12.00
N LYS A 36 0.97 -11.87 13.02
CA LYS A 36 0.25 -10.60 12.83
C LYS A 36 1.14 -9.51 12.25
N ILE A 37 2.38 -9.36 12.75
CA ILE A 37 3.32 -8.36 12.24
C ILE A 37 3.70 -8.67 10.79
N LEU A 38 4.06 -9.93 10.49
CA LEU A 38 4.39 -10.34 9.13
C LEU A 38 3.20 -10.16 8.17
N ALA A 39 2.01 -10.58 8.59
CA ALA A 39 0.78 -10.41 7.81
C ALA A 39 0.45 -8.93 7.60
N PHE A 40 0.71 -8.05 8.57
CA PHE A 40 0.50 -6.61 8.42
C PHE A 40 1.31 -6.06 7.24
N PHE A 41 2.61 -6.35 7.19
CA PHE A 41 3.48 -5.91 6.09
C PHE A 41 3.14 -6.56 4.74
N VAL A 42 2.59 -7.78 4.76
CA VAL A 42 2.08 -8.42 3.54
C VAL A 42 0.84 -7.67 3.04
N PHE A 43 -0.13 -7.38 3.91
CA PHE A 43 -1.36 -6.71 3.53
C PHE A 43 -1.13 -5.27 3.08
N THR A 44 -0.21 -4.52 3.70
CA THR A 44 0.14 -3.17 3.25
C THR A 44 0.65 -3.18 1.81
N GLY A 45 1.48 -4.17 1.44
CA GLY A 45 1.94 -4.33 0.06
C GLY A 45 0.86 -4.81 -0.90
N ILE A 46 -0.03 -5.71 -0.48
CA ILE A 46 -1.19 -6.12 -1.29
C ILE A 46 -2.10 -4.91 -1.58
N TYR A 47 -2.45 -4.12 -0.58
CA TYR A 47 -3.30 -2.94 -0.78
C TYR A 47 -2.61 -1.86 -1.60
N SER A 48 -1.30 -1.66 -1.40
CA SER A 48 -0.50 -0.78 -2.24
C SER A 48 -0.56 -1.21 -3.71
N LEU A 49 -0.39 -2.50 -4.01
CA LEU A 49 -0.51 -3.07 -5.36
C LEU A 49 -1.90 -2.91 -5.98
N ILE A 50 -2.95 -3.15 -5.19
CA ILE A 50 -4.33 -2.95 -5.64
C ILE A 50 -4.52 -1.48 -6.06
N LEU A 51 -4.08 -0.54 -5.22
CA LEU A 51 -4.12 0.89 -5.54
C LEU A 51 -3.27 1.20 -6.79
N SER A 52 -2.07 0.61 -6.93
CA SER A 52 -1.24 0.77 -8.13
C SER A 52 -1.96 0.36 -9.41
N TYR A 53 -2.72 -0.73 -9.38
CA TYR A 53 -3.47 -1.20 -10.53
C TYR A 53 -4.58 -0.23 -10.93
N PHE A 54 -5.36 0.25 -9.95
CA PHE A 54 -6.44 1.21 -10.21
C PHE A 54 -5.92 2.57 -10.66
N PHE A 55 -4.93 3.14 -9.96
CA PHE A 55 -4.34 4.44 -10.27
C PHE A 55 -3.38 4.42 -11.47
N GLY A 56 -2.81 3.26 -11.81
CA GLY A 56 -2.00 3.07 -13.01
C GLY A 56 -2.81 3.04 -14.30
N LYS A 57 -3.99 2.41 -14.31
CA LYS A 57 -4.90 2.45 -15.47
C LYS A 57 -5.51 3.82 -15.70
N ALA A 58 -5.84 4.47 -14.60
CA ALA A 58 -6.31 5.84 -14.49
C ALA A 58 -5.34 6.86 -15.14
N PHE A 59 -4.01 6.63 -15.09
CA PHE A 59 -2.99 7.52 -15.65
C PHE A 59 -3.16 7.84 -17.15
N ILE A 60 -3.60 6.87 -17.96
CA ILE A 60 -3.72 7.02 -19.42
C ILE A 60 -4.82 8.03 -19.81
N GLY A 61 -5.84 8.22 -18.97
CA GLY A 61 -6.92 9.19 -19.20
C GLY A 61 -6.81 10.48 -18.38
N TYR A 62 -6.34 10.40 -17.13
CA TYR A 62 -6.42 11.51 -16.19
C TYR A 62 -5.31 12.56 -16.33
N ALA A 63 -4.12 12.18 -16.81
CA ALA A 63 -3.00 13.12 -16.93
C ALA A 63 -3.23 14.22 -17.98
N GLN A 64 -4.24 14.07 -18.85
CA GLN A 64 -4.49 14.97 -19.97
C GLN A 64 -5.62 16.00 -19.74
N GLN A 65 -6.49 15.86 -18.73
CA GLN A 65 -7.73 16.67 -18.70
C GLN A 65 -8.13 17.34 -17.36
N GLU A 66 -7.77 16.84 -16.17
CA GLU A 66 -8.18 17.53 -14.91
C GLU A 66 -7.11 17.55 -13.82
N LEU A 67 -6.90 18.75 -13.24
CA LEU A 67 -5.98 19.02 -12.13
C LEU A 67 -6.25 18.10 -10.92
N LEU A 68 -7.53 17.82 -10.60
CA LEU A 68 -7.93 17.00 -9.46
C LEU A 68 -7.28 15.61 -9.49
N TYR A 69 -7.45 14.89 -10.60
CA TYR A 69 -6.92 13.53 -10.72
C TYR A 69 -5.40 13.50 -10.72
N LYS A 70 -4.75 14.55 -11.24
CA LYS A 70 -3.30 14.69 -11.17
C LYS A 70 -2.81 14.80 -9.72
N PHE A 71 -3.44 15.63 -8.88
CA PHE A 71 -3.02 15.74 -7.47
C PHE A 71 -3.23 14.45 -6.69
N ILE A 72 -4.36 13.76 -6.93
CA ILE A 72 -4.66 12.48 -6.27
C ILE A 72 -3.63 11.43 -6.67
N PHE A 73 -3.29 11.37 -7.96
CA PHE A 73 -2.28 10.44 -8.46
C PHE A 73 -0.89 10.74 -7.89
N ASP A 74 -0.49 12.01 -7.84
CA ASP A 74 0.79 12.41 -7.25
C ASP A 74 0.83 12.11 -5.74
N GLY A 75 -0.28 12.32 -5.03
CA GLY A 75 -0.42 11.91 -3.63
C GLY A 75 -0.28 10.39 -3.46
N TYR A 76 -0.93 9.61 -4.31
CA TYR A 76 -0.77 8.14 -4.35
C TYR A 76 0.69 7.74 -4.63
N ARG A 77 1.41 8.42 -5.52
CA ARG A 77 2.82 8.10 -5.80
C ARG A 77 3.77 8.39 -4.63
N HIS A 78 3.39 9.29 -3.73
CA HIS A 78 4.20 9.71 -2.59
C HIS A 78 3.84 9.02 -1.27
N GLN A 79 2.87 8.09 -1.26
CA GLN A 79 2.53 7.32 -0.05
C GLN A 79 3.65 6.35 0.36
N LEU A 80 3.75 6.04 1.66
CA LEU A 80 4.90 5.34 2.25
C LEU A 80 5.19 3.94 1.68
N PHE A 81 4.17 3.25 1.20
CA PHE A 81 4.23 1.86 0.73
C PHE A 81 4.32 1.77 -0.80
N HIS A 82 4.57 2.88 -1.49
CA HIS A 82 4.69 2.89 -2.95
C HIS A 82 6.09 2.44 -3.37
N GLY A 83 6.14 1.64 -4.45
CA GLY A 83 7.34 1.47 -5.26
C GLY A 83 7.88 0.05 -5.28
N ASN A 84 8.76 -0.20 -6.24
CA ASN A 84 9.27 -1.54 -6.51
C ASN A 84 10.10 -2.09 -5.34
N ILE A 85 10.81 -1.23 -4.62
CA ILE A 85 11.58 -1.62 -3.43
C ILE A 85 10.64 -2.18 -2.36
N TYR A 86 9.55 -1.46 -2.07
CA TYR A 86 8.56 -1.91 -1.11
C TYR A 86 7.90 -3.22 -1.55
N LEU A 87 7.56 -3.34 -2.83
CA LEU A 87 6.99 -4.56 -3.42
C LEU A 87 7.92 -5.78 -3.23
N ILE A 88 9.21 -5.65 -3.54
CA ILE A 88 10.19 -6.72 -3.35
C ILE A 88 10.27 -7.13 -1.88
N LEU A 89 10.28 -6.16 -0.96
CA LEU A 89 10.28 -6.40 0.47
C LEU A 89 9.00 -7.13 0.93
N THR A 90 7.82 -6.71 0.44
CA THR A 90 6.54 -7.42 0.70
C THR A 90 6.60 -8.86 0.20
N CYS A 91 7.14 -9.11 -1.00
CA CYS A 91 7.30 -10.47 -1.55
C CYS A 91 8.20 -11.34 -0.67
N ALA A 92 9.33 -10.80 -0.20
CA ALA A 92 10.22 -11.53 0.71
C ALA A 92 9.51 -11.88 2.04
N ILE A 93 8.79 -10.93 2.63
CA ILE A 93 8.03 -11.15 3.87
C ILE A 93 6.90 -12.17 3.67
N LEU A 94 6.23 -12.14 2.51
CA LEU A 94 5.19 -13.11 2.16
C LEU A 94 5.74 -14.54 2.17
N ILE A 95 6.91 -14.76 1.57
CA ILE A 95 7.57 -16.08 1.57
C ILE A 95 7.87 -16.53 3.01
N ILE A 96 8.41 -15.64 3.85
CA ILE A 96 8.70 -15.93 5.26
C ILE A 96 7.41 -16.29 6.02
N LEU A 97 6.32 -15.55 5.81
CA LEU A 97 5.02 -15.80 6.43
C LEU A 97 4.48 -17.18 6.01
N ILE A 98 4.53 -17.52 4.72
CA ILE A 98 4.08 -18.82 4.19
C ILE A 98 4.89 -19.96 4.82
N ILE A 99 6.22 -19.88 4.78
CA ILE A 99 7.11 -20.90 5.36
C ILE A 99 6.74 -21.11 6.83
N ARG A 100 6.57 -20.02 7.59
CA ARG A 100 6.24 -20.09 9.01
C ARG A 100 4.88 -20.73 9.27
N LEU A 101 3.86 -20.38 8.48
CA LEU A 101 2.51 -20.95 8.62
C LEU A 101 2.47 -22.44 8.27
N LEU A 102 3.31 -22.89 7.34
CA LEU A 102 3.41 -24.31 6.96
C LEU A 102 4.18 -25.12 8.01
N ILE A 103 5.29 -24.59 8.54
CA ILE A 103 6.11 -25.28 9.54
C ILE A 103 5.40 -25.32 10.91
N MET A 104 4.80 -24.21 11.36
CA MET A 104 4.12 -24.13 12.68
C MET A 104 2.72 -24.78 12.70
N LYS A 105 2.24 -25.32 11.57
CA LYS A 105 1.03 -26.15 11.53
C LYS A 105 1.30 -27.61 11.90
N LYS A 106 2.56 -28.03 11.97
CA LYS A 106 3.01 -29.27 12.62
C LYS A 106 3.30 -29.00 14.09
#